data_AF-A0A2M4BTJ0-F1
#
_entry.id   AF-A0A2M4BTJ0-F1
#
_cell.length_a   1.000
_cell.length_b   1.000
_cell.length_c   1.000
_cell.angle_alpha   90.00
_cell.angle_beta   90.00
_cell.angle_gamma   90.00
#
_symmetry.space_group_name_H-M   'P 1'
#
loop_
_entity.id
_entity.type
_entity.pdbx_description
1 polymer ?
#
loop_
_entity_poly.entity_id
_entity_poly.type
_entity_poly.pdbx_seq_one_letter_code
_entity_poly.pdbx_strand_id
1 'polypeptide(L)'
;ELLKYHQRVLYIDIDVHHGDGVEEAFYTTDRVMTVSFHKYGEYFPGTGDLRDIGAGRGKYYAVNIPLRDGMDDESYDSIFVPIISKVMETFQPSAVVLQCGADSLTGDRLGCFNLTVKGHGKCVEFVKKYNLPFLMVGGGGYTIRNVSRCWTYETSVALGVEIANELPYNDYFEYFGPDFKLHISPSNMSNQNTTEYLEKIKNRLFENLRMLPHAPGVQVQAIPEDAVNEESEDEDKVDKDERLPQQDKDKRIVPDNEFSDSEDEGEGGRRDNRSFKGQGQSRKRPRVEKDGKTESADVKDEKEAKMDTTEKEEPTKASSEEPAKKETTAVA
;
A
#
# COMPACT_ATOMS: atom_id res chain seq x y z
N GLU A 1 -2.46 -22.47 0.96
CA GLU A 1 -3.62 -23.02 1.68
C GLU A 1 -4.98 -22.91 0.97
N LEU A 2 -5.63 -21.74 0.85
CA LEU A 2 -6.99 -21.68 0.28
C LEU A 2 -7.11 -22.33 -1.12
N LEU A 3 -6.11 -22.17 -1.99
CA LEU A 3 -6.08 -22.78 -3.32
C LEU A 3 -6.05 -24.32 -3.32
N LYS A 4 -5.87 -24.99 -2.18
CA LYS A 4 -5.99 -26.45 -2.10
C LYS A 4 -7.44 -26.92 -2.17
N TYR A 5 -8.36 -26.11 -1.65
CA TYR A 5 -9.79 -26.42 -1.54
C TYR A 5 -10.67 -25.52 -2.43
N HIS A 6 -10.17 -24.35 -2.81
CA HIS A 6 -10.90 -23.36 -3.60
C HIS A 6 -10.27 -23.21 -5.00
N GLN A 7 -11.08 -23.47 -6.03
CA GLN A 7 -10.62 -23.36 -7.42
C GLN A 7 -10.26 -21.91 -7.78
N ARG A 8 -11.05 -20.96 -7.28
CA ARG A 8 -10.90 -19.52 -7.49
C ARG A 8 -11.01 -18.77 -6.16
N VAL A 9 -9.98 -18.01 -5.85
CA VAL A 9 -9.92 -17.16 -4.65
C VAL A 9 -9.89 -15.71 -5.10
N LEU A 10 -10.78 -14.89 -4.55
CA LEU A 10 -10.79 -13.45 -4.80
C LEU A 10 -10.03 -12.75 -3.68
N TYR A 11 -9.06 -11.92 -4.03
CA TYR A 11 -8.36 -11.02 -3.13
C TYR A 11 -8.84 -9.59 -3.39
N ILE A 12 -9.39 -8.94 -2.37
CA ILE A 12 -9.82 -7.54 -2.40
C ILE A 12 -8.94 -6.76 -1.43
N ASP A 13 -8.41 -5.63 -1.89
CA ASP A 13 -7.51 -4.77 -1.14
C ASP A 13 -8.07 -3.34 -1.08
N ILE A 14 -8.31 -2.85 0.14
CA ILE A 14 -8.81 -1.49 0.43
C ILE A 14 -7.80 -0.65 1.23
N ASP A 15 -6.53 -1.08 1.27
CA ASP A 15 -5.40 -0.25 1.69
C ASP A 15 -5.25 0.96 0.77
N VAL A 16 -4.70 2.07 1.28
CA VAL A 16 -4.44 3.23 0.41
C VAL A 16 -3.30 2.95 -0.58
N HIS A 17 -2.43 1.99 -0.28
CA HIS A 17 -1.34 1.55 -1.15
C HIS A 17 -1.79 0.40 -2.06
N HIS A 18 -1.17 0.30 -3.23
CA HIS A 18 -1.39 -0.83 -4.11
C HIS A 18 -0.87 -2.13 -3.46
N GLY A 19 -1.70 -3.19 -3.47
CA GLY A 19 -1.36 -4.54 -3.00
C GLY A 19 -0.40 -5.29 -3.94
N ASP A 20 0.72 -4.66 -4.27
CA ASP A 20 1.68 -5.07 -5.30
C ASP A 20 2.28 -6.46 -5.07
N GLY A 21 2.64 -6.80 -3.84
CA GLY A 21 3.21 -8.12 -3.52
C GLY A 21 2.23 -9.26 -3.77
N VAL A 22 0.94 -9.06 -3.47
CA VAL A 22 -0.10 -10.08 -3.73
C VAL A 22 -0.41 -10.15 -5.22
N GLU A 23 -0.47 -9.00 -5.90
CA GLU A 23 -0.62 -8.94 -7.35
C GLU A 23 0.53 -9.66 -8.08
N GLU A 24 1.78 -9.38 -7.72
CA GLU A 24 2.95 -10.00 -8.34
C GLU A 24 2.94 -11.53 -8.16
N ALA A 25 2.67 -12.00 -6.94
CA ALA A 25 2.63 -13.43 -6.61
C ALA A 25 1.63 -14.22 -7.48
N PHE A 26 0.55 -13.58 -7.93
CA PHE A 26 -0.51 -14.20 -8.71
C PHE A 26 -0.66 -13.65 -10.14
N TYR A 27 0.29 -12.83 -10.61
CA TYR A 27 0.19 -12.06 -11.85
C TYR A 27 -0.04 -12.90 -13.12
N THR A 28 0.33 -14.17 -13.07
CA THR A 28 0.29 -15.10 -14.22
C THR A 28 -0.72 -16.24 -14.08
N THR A 29 -1.55 -16.25 -13.04
CA THR A 29 -2.58 -17.29 -12.80
C THR A 29 -4.00 -16.76 -12.94
N ASP A 30 -4.91 -17.63 -13.37
CA ASP A 30 -6.37 -17.38 -13.44
C ASP A 30 -7.12 -17.91 -12.20
N ARG A 31 -6.40 -18.49 -11.24
CA ARG A 31 -6.99 -19.05 -10.01
C ARG A 31 -7.15 -18.03 -8.89
N VAL A 32 -6.45 -16.91 -8.96
CA VAL A 32 -6.57 -15.80 -8.02
C VAL A 32 -6.87 -14.56 -8.83
N MET A 33 -7.89 -13.82 -8.43
CA MET A 33 -8.13 -12.47 -8.96
C MET A 33 -7.75 -11.47 -7.88
N THR A 34 -6.88 -10.52 -8.20
CA THR A 34 -6.53 -9.41 -7.31
C THR A 34 -7.31 -8.17 -7.72
N VAL A 35 -7.93 -7.52 -6.74
CA VAL A 35 -8.68 -6.28 -6.94
C VAL A 35 -8.21 -5.26 -5.91
N SER A 36 -7.55 -4.19 -6.34
CA SER A 36 -6.97 -3.20 -5.44
C SER A 36 -7.49 -1.79 -5.73
N PHE A 37 -7.95 -1.11 -4.68
CA PHE A 37 -8.40 0.29 -4.71
C PHE A 37 -7.39 1.14 -3.96
N HIS A 38 -6.60 1.94 -4.67
CA HIS A 38 -5.45 2.59 -4.05
C HIS A 38 -5.19 3.96 -4.65
N LYS A 39 -4.45 4.80 -3.93
CA LYS A 39 -3.93 6.04 -4.48
C LYS A 39 -2.89 5.74 -5.55
N TYR A 40 -2.97 6.45 -6.67
CA TYR A 40 -2.00 6.35 -7.75
C TYR A 40 -1.54 7.73 -8.25
N GLY A 41 -0.27 7.81 -8.65
CA GLY A 41 0.42 9.04 -9.06
C GLY A 41 1.27 9.63 -7.94
N GLU A 42 2.60 9.61 -8.14
CA GLU A 42 3.62 10.05 -7.15
C GLU A 42 3.37 9.49 -5.74
N TYR A 43 3.04 8.19 -5.66
CA TYR A 43 2.75 7.50 -4.41
C TYR A 43 3.39 6.12 -4.40
N PHE A 44 3.74 5.64 -3.20
CA PHE A 44 4.26 4.28 -3.03
C PHE A 44 3.14 3.26 -3.26
N PRO A 45 3.41 2.09 -3.87
CA PRO A 45 4.70 1.59 -4.39
C PRO A 45 5.05 2.04 -5.82
N GLY A 46 4.14 2.73 -6.51
CA GLY A 46 4.34 3.20 -7.89
C GLY A 46 3.86 2.23 -8.97
N THR A 47 3.26 1.10 -8.58
CA THR A 47 2.57 0.12 -9.45
C THR A 47 1.05 0.27 -9.31
N GLY A 48 0.25 -0.52 -10.05
CA GLY A 48 -1.21 -0.50 -9.96
C GLY A 48 -1.87 0.47 -10.95
N ASP A 49 -1.24 0.72 -12.10
CA ASP A 49 -1.86 1.51 -13.15
C ASP A 49 -3.13 0.80 -13.67
N LEU A 50 -4.07 1.57 -14.23
CA LEU A 50 -5.25 1.03 -14.91
C LEU A 50 -4.91 0.05 -16.07
N ARG A 51 -3.67 0.09 -16.56
CA ARG A 51 -3.14 -0.79 -17.61
C ARG A 51 -2.52 -2.08 -17.07
N ASP A 52 -2.25 -2.16 -15.78
CA ASP A 52 -1.71 -3.35 -15.13
C ASP A 52 -2.85 -4.35 -14.95
N ILE A 53 -2.93 -5.30 -15.88
CA ILE A 53 -4.05 -6.24 -16.01
C ILE A 53 -3.62 -7.70 -15.92
N GLY A 54 -2.40 -7.99 -15.44
CA GLY A 54 -1.84 -9.34 -15.40
C GLY A 54 -1.23 -9.79 -16.73
N ALA A 55 -0.60 -10.95 -16.71
CA ALA A 55 0.11 -11.51 -17.86
C ALA A 55 -0.17 -13.00 -18.08
N GLY A 56 0.04 -13.50 -19.31
CA GLY A 56 -0.18 -14.91 -19.63
C GLY A 56 -1.61 -15.35 -19.33
N ARG A 57 -1.77 -16.40 -18.49
CA ARG A 57 -3.08 -16.88 -18.04
C ARG A 57 -3.77 -15.94 -17.06
N GLY A 58 -3.00 -15.16 -16.30
CA GLY A 58 -3.51 -14.15 -15.36
C GLY A 58 -3.92 -12.83 -16.02
N LYS A 59 -3.83 -12.72 -17.35
CA LYS A 59 -4.32 -11.53 -18.05
C LYS A 59 -5.84 -11.38 -17.84
N TYR A 60 -6.26 -10.19 -17.44
CA TYR A 60 -7.58 -9.80 -16.96
C TYR A 60 -7.95 -10.28 -15.53
N TYR A 61 -7.02 -10.91 -14.81
CA TYR A 61 -7.23 -11.35 -13.41
C TYR A 61 -6.56 -10.43 -12.38
N ALA A 62 -5.85 -9.38 -12.82
CA ALA A 62 -5.47 -8.25 -11.98
C ALA A 62 -6.34 -7.04 -12.32
N VAL A 63 -7.00 -6.45 -11.32
CA VAL A 63 -7.96 -5.35 -11.45
C VAL A 63 -7.51 -4.20 -10.56
N ASN A 64 -6.97 -3.16 -11.18
CA ASN A 64 -6.45 -1.99 -10.48
C ASN A 64 -7.36 -0.78 -10.63
N ILE A 65 -7.72 -0.17 -9.50
CA ILE A 65 -8.54 1.04 -9.42
C ILE A 65 -7.64 2.18 -8.90
N PRO A 66 -6.92 2.89 -9.79
CA PRO A 66 -6.10 4.02 -9.40
C PRO A 66 -6.97 5.23 -9.04
N LEU A 67 -6.81 5.74 -7.82
CA LEU A 67 -7.57 6.85 -7.26
C LEU A 67 -6.67 8.04 -6.91
N ARG A 68 -7.30 9.20 -6.70
CA ARG A 68 -6.67 10.45 -6.29
C ARG A 68 -7.03 10.80 -4.85
N ASP A 69 -6.38 11.84 -4.34
CA ASP A 69 -6.54 12.31 -2.97
C ASP A 69 -7.98 12.71 -2.64
N GLY A 70 -8.32 12.63 -1.35
CA GLY A 70 -9.58 13.13 -0.80
C GLY A 70 -10.80 12.28 -1.13
N MET A 71 -10.61 11.04 -1.56
CA MET A 71 -11.69 10.09 -1.78
C MET A 71 -12.63 9.99 -0.57
N ASP A 72 -13.92 10.23 -0.78
CA ASP A 72 -14.96 10.23 0.26
C ASP A 72 -15.82 8.95 0.22
N ASP A 73 -16.62 8.75 1.27
CA ASP A 73 -17.43 7.55 1.45
C ASP A 73 -18.42 7.32 0.29
N GLU A 74 -19.09 8.37 -0.17
CA GLU A 74 -20.09 8.30 -1.24
C GLU A 74 -19.46 7.94 -2.59
N SER A 75 -18.33 8.56 -2.93
CA SER A 75 -17.61 8.30 -4.17
C SER A 75 -16.98 6.91 -4.16
N TYR A 76 -16.42 6.49 -3.03
CA TYR A 76 -15.85 5.14 -2.88
C TYR A 76 -16.91 4.06 -3.03
N ASP A 77 -18.07 4.22 -2.37
CA ASP A 77 -19.21 3.30 -2.51
C ASP A 77 -19.69 3.22 -3.97
N SER A 78 -19.76 4.37 -4.66
CA SER A 78 -20.23 4.46 -6.06
C SER A 78 -19.37 3.68 -7.07
N ILE A 79 -18.11 3.38 -6.73
CA ILE A 79 -17.18 2.62 -7.57
C ILE A 79 -16.93 1.21 -7.04
N PHE A 80 -16.81 1.04 -5.71
CA PHE A 80 -16.57 -0.24 -5.07
C PHE A 80 -17.70 -1.23 -5.34
N VAL A 81 -18.95 -0.84 -5.04
CA VAL A 81 -20.11 -1.73 -5.16
C VAL A 81 -20.30 -2.24 -6.60
N PRO A 82 -20.31 -1.39 -7.65
CA PRO A 82 -20.47 -1.88 -9.01
C PRO A 82 -19.31 -2.75 -9.51
N ILE A 83 -18.05 -2.41 -9.16
CA ILE A 83 -16.89 -3.18 -9.60
C ILE A 83 -16.88 -4.55 -8.93
N ILE A 84 -17.01 -4.62 -7.61
CA ILE A 84 -17.02 -5.90 -6.89
C ILE A 84 -18.24 -6.73 -7.30
N SER A 85 -19.40 -6.11 -7.55
CA SER A 85 -20.55 -6.82 -8.13
C SER A 85 -20.20 -7.49 -9.44
N LYS A 86 -19.52 -6.77 -10.34
CA LYS A 86 -19.16 -7.31 -11.65
C LYS A 86 -18.08 -8.39 -11.54
N VAL A 87 -17.11 -8.20 -10.66
CA VAL A 87 -16.08 -9.21 -10.34
C VAL A 87 -16.72 -10.49 -9.84
N MET A 88 -17.66 -10.42 -8.89
CA MET A 88 -18.35 -11.59 -8.36
C MET A 88 -19.15 -12.32 -9.45
N GLU A 89 -19.81 -11.58 -10.34
CA GLU A 89 -20.56 -12.12 -11.48
C GLU A 89 -19.66 -12.88 -12.48
N THR A 90 -18.51 -12.30 -12.84
CA THR A 90 -17.64 -12.84 -13.89
C THR A 90 -16.64 -13.87 -13.36
N PHE A 91 -15.95 -13.56 -12.26
CA PHE A 91 -14.92 -14.42 -11.68
C PHE A 91 -15.49 -15.57 -10.86
N GLN A 92 -16.67 -15.40 -10.24
CA GLN A 92 -17.35 -16.43 -9.43
C GLN A 92 -16.39 -17.14 -8.44
N PRO A 93 -15.78 -16.41 -7.49
CA PRO A 93 -14.89 -17.01 -6.51
C PRO A 93 -15.63 -17.99 -5.59
N SER A 94 -14.89 -18.92 -4.99
CA SER A 94 -15.43 -19.80 -3.94
C SER A 94 -14.85 -19.51 -2.54
N ALA A 95 -13.94 -18.54 -2.42
CA ALA A 95 -13.47 -17.95 -1.18
C ALA A 95 -12.99 -16.51 -1.45
N VAL A 96 -13.06 -15.66 -0.42
CA VAL A 96 -12.65 -14.26 -0.50
C VAL A 96 -11.68 -13.94 0.64
N VAL A 97 -10.60 -13.25 0.30
CA VAL A 97 -9.69 -12.60 1.23
C VAL A 97 -9.88 -11.09 1.06
N LEU A 98 -10.22 -10.39 2.15
CA LEU A 98 -10.33 -8.94 2.19
C LEU A 98 -9.24 -8.39 3.10
N GLN A 99 -8.31 -7.65 2.51
CA GLN A 99 -7.33 -6.85 3.22
C GLN A 99 -8.00 -5.55 3.62
N CYS A 100 -8.05 -5.26 4.93
CA CYS A 100 -8.73 -4.12 5.54
C CYS A 100 -7.72 -3.05 6.01
N GLY A 101 -6.81 -2.63 5.13
CA GLY A 101 -5.87 -1.55 5.39
C GLY A 101 -6.60 -0.28 5.84
N ALA A 102 -6.23 0.22 7.02
CA ALA A 102 -6.90 1.34 7.70
C ALA A 102 -6.21 2.69 7.46
N ASP A 103 -5.17 2.73 6.63
CA ASP A 103 -4.53 3.97 6.17
C ASP A 103 -5.30 4.67 5.04
N SER A 104 -6.33 4.05 4.49
CA SER A 104 -7.31 4.68 3.61
C SER A 104 -8.34 5.55 4.35
N LEU A 105 -8.28 5.59 5.69
CA LEU A 105 -9.14 6.42 6.54
C LEU A 105 -8.72 7.91 6.54
N THR A 106 -9.71 8.76 6.80
CA THR A 106 -9.52 10.19 7.04
C THR A 106 -8.61 10.44 8.24
N GLY A 107 -7.67 11.37 8.07
CA GLY A 107 -6.72 11.75 9.11
C GLY A 107 -5.67 10.69 9.43
N ASP A 108 -5.43 9.74 8.53
CA ASP A 108 -4.23 8.91 8.58
C ASP A 108 -2.94 9.76 8.46
N ARG A 109 -1.81 9.25 8.97
CA ARG A 109 -0.53 9.98 8.93
C ARG A 109 0.18 9.90 7.58
N LEU A 110 -0.05 8.83 6.81
CA LEU A 110 0.58 8.58 5.51
C LEU A 110 -0.45 8.57 4.37
N GLY A 111 -1.64 8.06 4.63
CA GLY A 111 -2.76 8.06 3.70
C GLY A 111 -3.35 9.45 3.47
N CYS A 112 -3.90 9.66 2.28
CA CYS A 112 -4.53 10.92 1.88
C CYS A 112 -5.90 10.74 1.25
N PHE A 113 -6.62 9.71 1.71
CA PHE A 113 -8.05 9.56 1.50
C PHE A 113 -8.84 10.24 2.63
N ASN A 114 -10.16 10.29 2.46
CA ASN A 114 -11.07 10.94 3.40
C ASN A 114 -12.21 10.00 3.85
N LEU A 115 -11.95 8.68 3.86
CA LEU A 115 -12.94 7.68 4.25
C LEU A 115 -13.20 7.68 5.76
N THR A 116 -14.45 7.51 6.16
CA THR A 116 -14.79 7.28 7.56
C THR A 116 -14.75 5.79 7.89
N VAL A 117 -14.75 5.47 9.20
CA VAL A 117 -14.92 4.10 9.68
C VAL A 117 -16.19 3.44 9.13
N LYS A 118 -17.26 4.23 8.88
CA LYS A 118 -18.50 3.70 8.30
C LYS A 118 -18.35 3.40 6.82
N GLY A 119 -17.76 4.32 6.04
CA GLY A 119 -17.51 4.11 4.61
C GLY A 119 -16.60 2.90 4.37
N HIS A 120 -15.54 2.78 5.15
CA HIS A 120 -14.63 1.64 5.11
C HIS A 120 -15.36 0.33 5.48
N GLY A 121 -16.10 0.30 6.60
CA GLY A 121 -16.89 -0.87 7.02
C GLY A 121 -18.03 -1.28 6.06
N LYS A 122 -18.55 -0.38 5.21
CA LYS A 122 -19.50 -0.75 4.13
C LYS A 122 -18.87 -1.73 3.13
N CYS A 123 -17.55 -1.67 2.92
CA CYS A 123 -16.86 -2.60 2.03
C CYS A 123 -16.95 -4.03 2.58
N VAL A 124 -16.66 -4.19 3.87
CA VAL A 124 -16.83 -5.46 4.60
C VAL A 124 -18.28 -5.93 4.54
N GLU A 125 -19.23 -5.04 4.83
CA GLU A 125 -20.65 -5.36 4.81
C GLU A 125 -21.11 -5.84 3.42
N PHE A 126 -20.63 -5.20 2.36
CA PHE A 126 -20.95 -5.54 0.99
C PHE A 126 -20.40 -6.91 0.59
N VAL A 127 -19.11 -7.17 0.86
CA VAL A 127 -18.47 -8.45 0.52
C VAL A 127 -19.10 -9.61 1.31
N LYS A 128 -19.45 -9.38 2.58
CA LYS A 128 -20.11 -10.37 3.43
C LYS A 128 -21.45 -10.86 2.87
N LYS A 129 -22.19 -10.02 2.13
CA LYS A 129 -23.50 -10.39 1.54
C LYS A 129 -23.44 -11.56 0.57
N TYR A 130 -22.26 -11.88 0.02
CA TYR A 130 -22.07 -13.01 -0.89
C TYR A 130 -22.03 -14.38 -0.20
N ASN A 131 -21.96 -14.43 1.14
CA ASN A 131 -21.98 -15.67 1.93
C ASN A 131 -20.94 -16.72 1.49
N LEU A 132 -19.75 -16.26 1.10
CA LEU A 132 -18.60 -17.13 0.79
C LEU A 132 -17.70 -17.28 2.02
N PRO A 133 -16.87 -18.34 2.08
CA PRO A 133 -15.74 -18.40 3.01
C PRO A 133 -14.93 -17.10 2.94
N PHE A 134 -14.78 -16.45 4.09
CA PHE A 134 -14.34 -15.07 4.17
C PHE A 134 -13.21 -14.93 5.18
N LEU A 135 -12.06 -14.46 4.71
CA LEU A 135 -10.90 -14.15 5.53
C LEU A 135 -10.68 -12.63 5.52
N MET A 136 -10.78 -12.00 6.68
CA MET A 136 -10.42 -10.60 6.87
C MET A 136 -9.03 -10.51 7.47
N VAL A 137 -8.18 -9.66 6.89
CA VAL A 137 -6.84 -9.38 7.41
C VAL A 137 -6.67 -7.89 7.60
N GLY A 138 -5.76 -7.48 8.50
CA GLY A 138 -5.40 -6.07 8.68
C GLY A 138 -4.57 -5.54 7.50
N GLY A 139 -3.75 -4.53 7.76
CA GLY A 139 -2.97 -3.86 6.74
C GLY A 139 -2.25 -2.63 7.28
N GLY A 140 -2.04 -1.63 6.42
CA GLY A 140 -1.58 -0.32 6.83
C GLY A 140 -2.52 0.38 7.81
N GLY A 141 -2.05 1.49 8.38
CA GLY A 141 -2.81 2.27 9.36
C GLY A 141 -1.90 2.94 10.38
N TYR A 142 -1.74 4.25 10.28
CA TYR A 142 -0.67 4.98 10.96
C TYR A 142 -1.20 6.03 11.95
N THR A 143 -2.50 6.34 11.90
CA THR A 143 -3.23 6.94 13.02
C THR A 143 -3.85 5.84 13.88
N ILE A 144 -3.07 5.25 14.79
CA ILE A 144 -3.40 4.02 15.54
C ILE A 144 -4.77 4.02 16.24
N ARG A 145 -5.22 5.18 16.75
CA ARG A 145 -6.54 5.33 17.38
C ARG A 145 -7.70 5.16 16.39
N ASN A 146 -7.49 5.47 15.11
CA ASN A 146 -8.47 5.27 14.06
C ASN A 146 -8.41 3.83 13.54
N VAL A 147 -7.22 3.23 13.51
CA VAL A 147 -7.04 1.79 13.20
C VAL A 147 -7.84 0.94 14.18
N SER A 148 -7.70 1.18 15.48
CA SER A 148 -8.43 0.44 16.50
C SER A 148 -9.95 0.63 16.39
N ARG A 149 -10.42 1.86 16.08
CA ARG A 149 -11.84 2.13 15.80
C ARG A 149 -12.36 1.36 14.59
N CYS A 150 -11.59 1.38 13.50
CA CYS A 150 -11.93 0.74 12.24
C CYS A 150 -12.07 -0.78 12.39
N TRP A 151 -11.01 -1.46 12.84
CA TRP A 151 -11.04 -2.92 12.97
C TRP A 151 -12.02 -3.41 14.05
N THR A 152 -12.26 -2.62 15.10
CA THR A 152 -13.33 -2.91 16.08
C THR A 152 -14.71 -2.86 15.41
N TYR A 153 -14.98 -1.84 14.61
CA TYR A 153 -16.24 -1.70 13.90
C TYR A 153 -16.41 -2.76 12.80
N GLU A 154 -15.38 -3.02 12.00
CA GLU A 154 -15.41 -4.08 10.98
C GLU A 154 -15.61 -5.47 11.58
N THR A 155 -15.06 -5.73 12.77
CA THR A 155 -15.34 -6.97 13.52
C THR A 155 -16.81 -7.05 13.90
N SER A 156 -17.43 -5.94 14.32
CA SER A 156 -18.87 -5.90 14.61
C SER A 156 -19.70 -6.16 13.36
N VAL A 157 -19.30 -5.62 12.19
CA VAL A 157 -19.90 -5.90 10.88
C VAL A 157 -19.76 -7.39 10.53
N ALA A 158 -18.60 -7.99 10.75
CA ALA A 158 -18.36 -9.42 10.54
C ALA A 158 -19.25 -10.30 11.42
N LEU A 159 -19.47 -9.90 12.68
CA LEU A 159 -20.39 -10.58 13.60
C LEU A 159 -21.87 -10.27 13.31
N GLY A 160 -22.18 -9.23 12.54
CA GLY A 160 -23.55 -8.78 12.31
C GLY A 160 -24.18 -8.15 13.55
N VAL A 161 -23.36 -7.53 14.39
CA VAL A 161 -23.78 -6.89 15.65
C VAL A 161 -23.55 -5.39 15.54
N GLU A 162 -24.58 -4.63 15.89
CA GLU A 162 -24.48 -3.17 16.01
C GLU A 162 -23.89 -2.82 17.37
N ILE A 163 -22.91 -1.92 17.38
CA ILE A 163 -22.22 -1.46 18.59
C ILE A 163 -22.43 0.04 18.78
N ALA A 164 -22.47 0.47 20.03
CA ALA A 164 -22.69 1.88 20.36
C ALA A 164 -21.53 2.76 19.87
N ASN A 165 -21.85 4.01 19.54
CA ASN A 165 -20.83 4.99 19.18
C ASN A 165 -20.02 5.48 20.42
N GLU A 166 -20.55 5.29 21.62
CA GLU A 166 -19.83 5.57 22.88
C GLU A 166 -18.78 4.48 23.11
N LEU A 167 -17.50 4.85 23.23
CA LEU A 167 -16.46 3.87 23.52
C LEU A 167 -16.61 3.33 24.95
N PRO A 168 -16.53 2.00 25.16
CA PRO A 168 -16.43 1.45 26.49
C PRO A 168 -15.08 1.82 27.12
N TYR A 169 -15.04 1.89 28.45
CA TYR A 169 -13.78 2.03 29.17
C TYR A 169 -12.84 0.86 28.83
N ASN A 170 -11.57 1.18 28.62
CA ASN A 170 -10.51 0.23 28.28
C ASN A 170 -9.15 0.81 28.72
N ASP A 171 -8.11 -0.02 28.70
CA ASP A 171 -6.77 0.36 29.18
C ASP A 171 -6.15 1.55 28.42
N TYR A 172 -6.64 1.84 27.22
CA TYR A 172 -6.16 2.92 26.34
C TYR A 172 -7.21 4.02 26.13
N PHE A 173 -8.20 4.14 27.02
CA PHE A 173 -9.35 5.01 26.82
C PHE A 173 -8.96 6.48 26.55
N GLU A 174 -7.91 6.98 27.20
CA GLU A 174 -7.40 8.34 27.05
C GLU A 174 -6.89 8.65 25.62
N TYR A 175 -6.51 7.64 24.84
CA TYR A 175 -6.03 7.82 23.45
C TYR A 175 -7.15 8.33 22.51
N PHE A 176 -8.41 8.12 22.89
CA PHE A 176 -9.58 8.45 22.09
C PHE A 176 -10.17 9.83 22.40
N GLY A 177 -9.46 10.64 23.20
CA GLY A 177 -9.86 12.02 23.46
C GLY A 177 -9.82 12.91 22.21
N PRO A 178 -10.61 14.00 22.18
CA PRO A 178 -11.46 14.49 23.26
C PRO A 178 -12.90 13.92 23.25
N ASP A 179 -13.29 13.21 22.20
CA ASP A 179 -14.68 12.86 21.90
C ASP A 179 -15.10 11.48 22.44
N PHE A 180 -14.14 10.56 22.61
CA PHE A 180 -14.36 9.20 23.10
C PHE A 180 -15.44 8.43 22.30
N LYS A 181 -15.53 8.70 20.99
CA LYS A 181 -16.45 8.02 20.07
C LYS A 181 -15.74 7.01 19.19
N LEU A 182 -16.52 6.03 18.71
CA LEU A 182 -16.08 5.03 17.74
C LEU A 182 -15.95 5.62 16.34
N HIS A 183 -16.96 6.34 15.88
CA HIS A 183 -17.00 6.88 14.51
C HIS A 183 -16.23 8.20 14.39
N ILE A 184 -15.51 8.33 13.27
CA ILE A 184 -14.79 9.55 12.88
C ILE A 184 -15.58 10.30 11.80
N SER A 185 -15.49 11.62 11.82
CA SER A 185 -16.06 12.49 10.79
C SER A 185 -15.03 12.75 9.69
N PRO A 186 -15.46 12.92 8.42
CA PRO A 186 -14.56 13.29 7.33
C PRO A 186 -13.97 14.68 7.57
N SER A 187 -12.78 14.92 7.02
CA SER A 187 -12.15 16.23 6.98
C SER A 187 -12.72 17.12 5.87
N ASN A 188 -12.33 18.40 5.85
CA ASN A 188 -12.67 19.34 4.76
C ASN A 188 -11.76 19.20 3.52
N MET A 189 -11.01 18.09 3.40
CA MET A 189 -10.18 17.80 2.23
C MET A 189 -11.05 17.73 0.97
N SER A 190 -10.59 18.34 -0.12
CA SER A 190 -11.28 18.30 -1.41
C SER A 190 -11.09 16.94 -2.07
N ASN A 191 -12.18 16.32 -2.49
CA ASN A 191 -12.14 15.09 -3.29
C ASN A 191 -11.71 15.41 -4.72
N GLN A 192 -10.55 14.89 -5.13
CA GLN A 192 -10.00 15.08 -6.48
C GLN A 192 -10.49 14.04 -7.50
N ASN A 193 -11.36 13.12 -7.06
CA ASN A 193 -11.94 12.07 -7.88
C ASN A 193 -13.29 12.54 -8.42
N THR A 194 -13.28 13.28 -9.54
CA THR A 194 -14.54 13.72 -10.15
C THR A 194 -15.36 12.52 -10.63
N THR A 195 -16.67 12.67 -10.67
CA THR A 195 -17.57 11.61 -11.16
C THR A 195 -17.19 11.14 -12.56
N GLU A 196 -16.79 12.05 -13.46
CA GLU A 196 -16.36 11.69 -14.82
C GLU A 196 -15.08 10.85 -14.82
N TYR A 197 -14.15 11.13 -13.90
CA TYR A 197 -12.92 10.36 -13.74
C TYR A 197 -13.23 8.93 -13.27
N LEU A 198 -14.08 8.79 -12.25
CA LEU A 198 -14.49 7.49 -11.71
C LEU A 198 -15.29 6.68 -12.73
N GLU A 199 -16.22 7.30 -13.45
CA GLU A 199 -16.97 6.65 -14.53
C GLU A 199 -16.04 6.16 -15.65
N LYS A 200 -15.02 6.93 -16.02
CA LYS A 200 -14.05 6.53 -17.04
C LYS A 200 -13.24 5.30 -16.61
N ILE A 201 -12.79 5.26 -15.35
CA ILE A 201 -12.10 4.09 -14.78
C ILE A 201 -13.04 2.89 -14.77
N LYS A 202 -14.23 3.05 -14.20
CA LYS A 202 -15.24 1.99 -14.10
C LYS A 202 -15.58 1.39 -15.46
N ASN A 203 -15.82 2.22 -16.47
CA ASN A 203 -16.13 1.74 -17.82
C ASN A 203 -15.00 0.88 -18.42
N ARG A 204 -13.74 1.32 -18.26
CA ARG A 204 -12.59 0.57 -18.75
C ARG A 204 -12.39 -0.75 -17.99
N LEU A 205 -12.63 -0.76 -16.69
CA LEU A 205 -12.57 -1.99 -15.90
C LEU A 205 -13.70 -2.96 -16.27
N PHE A 206 -14.89 -2.45 -16.57
CA PHE A 206 -16.00 -3.27 -17.07
C PHE A 206 -15.69 -3.88 -18.43
N GLU A 207 -14.98 -3.17 -19.32
CA GLU A 207 -14.47 -3.72 -20.58
C GLU A 207 -13.46 -4.84 -20.32
N ASN A 208 -12.51 -4.65 -19.41
CA ASN A 208 -11.56 -5.69 -19.01
C ASN A 208 -12.27 -6.92 -18.43
N LEU A 209 -13.24 -6.72 -17.53
CA LEU A 209 -14.00 -7.80 -16.90
C LEU A 209 -14.88 -8.58 -17.89
N ARG A 210 -15.32 -7.96 -18.99
CA ARG A 210 -16.04 -8.63 -20.09
C ARG A 210 -15.15 -9.56 -20.90
N MET A 211 -13.83 -9.39 -20.86
CA MET A 211 -12.89 -10.26 -21.56
C MET A 211 -12.70 -11.60 -20.85
N LEU A 212 -13.10 -11.71 -19.57
CA LEU A 212 -13.07 -13.00 -18.91
C LEU A 212 -14.11 -13.94 -19.55
N PRO A 213 -13.71 -15.17 -19.89
CA PRO A 213 -14.68 -16.21 -20.23
C PRO A 213 -15.64 -16.37 -19.05
N HIS A 214 -16.94 -16.40 -19.33
CA HIS A 214 -17.94 -16.66 -18.31
C HIS A 214 -17.78 -18.14 -17.91
N ALA A 215 -17.05 -18.38 -16.81
CA ALA A 215 -16.73 -19.69 -16.23
C ALA A 215 -16.11 -20.74 -17.20
N PRO A 216 -14.84 -20.61 -17.62
CA PRO A 216 -14.13 -21.72 -18.25
C PRO A 216 -13.72 -22.75 -17.19
N GLY A 217 -13.64 -24.02 -17.58
CA GLY A 217 -13.09 -25.07 -16.71
C GLY A 217 -11.61 -24.83 -16.45
N VAL A 218 -11.25 -24.45 -15.23
CA VAL A 218 -9.85 -24.37 -14.81
C VAL A 218 -9.36 -25.79 -14.56
N GLN A 219 -8.21 -26.16 -15.15
CA GLN A 219 -7.59 -27.46 -14.90
C GLN A 219 -7.31 -27.64 -13.40
N VAL A 220 -7.75 -28.78 -12.87
CA VAL A 220 -7.44 -29.21 -11.50
C VAL A 220 -5.93 -29.39 -11.41
N GLN A 221 -5.28 -28.56 -10.60
CA GLN A 221 -3.87 -28.72 -10.26
C GLN A 221 -3.74 -29.64 -9.06
N ALA A 222 -2.71 -30.48 -9.03
CA ALA A 222 -2.39 -31.29 -7.86
C ALA A 222 -2.17 -30.37 -6.64
N ILE A 223 -2.80 -30.73 -5.53
CA ILE A 223 -2.71 -30.03 -4.25
C ILE A 223 -1.27 -30.15 -3.73
N PRO A 224 -0.51 -29.05 -3.59
CA PRO A 224 0.81 -29.09 -2.95
C PRO A 224 0.69 -29.45 -1.47
N GLU A 225 1.77 -29.95 -0.86
CA GLU A 225 1.81 -30.22 0.59
C GLU A 225 1.69 -28.94 1.43
N ASP A 226 1.42 -29.07 2.72
CA ASP A 226 1.21 -27.96 3.66
C ASP A 226 2.50 -27.14 3.84
N ALA A 227 2.38 -25.80 3.75
CA ALA A 227 3.53 -24.89 3.83
C ALA A 227 4.09 -24.78 5.25
N VAL A 228 3.29 -25.14 6.25
CA VAL A 228 3.68 -25.30 7.65
C VAL A 228 3.80 -26.79 7.91
N ASN A 229 5.05 -27.25 8.05
CA ASN A 229 5.31 -28.61 8.48
C ASN A 229 5.10 -28.63 10.00
N GLU A 230 4.05 -29.28 10.49
CA GLU A 230 3.77 -29.40 11.95
C GLU A 230 4.94 -30.07 12.71
N GLU A 231 5.93 -30.64 12.01
CA GLU A 231 7.16 -31.19 12.59
C GLU A 231 8.09 -30.16 13.26
N SER A 232 7.89 -28.84 13.08
CA SER A 232 8.72 -27.81 13.72
C SER A 232 8.27 -27.38 15.12
N GLU A 233 7.16 -27.90 15.65
CA GLU A 233 6.60 -27.45 16.95
C GLU A 233 7.05 -28.27 18.19
N ASP A 234 8.05 -29.14 18.08
CA ASP A 234 8.47 -30.02 19.19
C ASP A 234 9.93 -29.85 19.66
N GLU A 235 10.64 -28.79 19.29
CA GLU A 235 12.02 -28.58 19.80
C GLU A 235 12.07 -28.39 21.33
N ASP A 236 11.05 -27.76 21.92
CA ASP A 236 10.94 -27.55 23.37
C ASP A 236 10.45 -28.80 24.15
N LYS A 237 10.03 -29.86 23.44
CA LYS A 237 9.59 -31.13 24.05
C LYS A 237 10.65 -32.22 23.99
N VAL A 238 11.79 -31.99 23.32
CA VAL A 238 12.86 -32.99 23.23
C VAL A 238 13.64 -33.05 24.54
N ASP A 239 13.78 -34.25 25.11
CA ASP A 239 14.59 -34.48 26.31
C ASP A 239 16.06 -34.10 26.03
N LYS A 240 16.61 -33.20 26.87
CA LYS A 240 17.98 -32.70 26.73
C LYS A 240 19.04 -33.79 26.89
N ASP A 241 18.70 -34.92 27.51
CA ASP A 241 19.59 -36.05 27.73
C ASP A 241 19.53 -37.13 26.64
N GLU A 242 18.66 -36.99 25.63
CA GLU A 242 18.58 -37.92 24.51
C GLU A 242 19.51 -37.54 23.35
N ARG A 243 20.18 -38.55 22.79
CA ARG A 243 21.09 -38.36 21.66
C ARG A 243 20.30 -38.11 20.38
N LEU A 244 20.27 -36.86 19.95
CA LEU A 244 19.71 -36.46 18.65
C LEU A 244 20.38 -37.18 17.47
N PRO A 245 19.61 -37.53 16.41
CA PRO A 245 20.13 -38.02 15.15
C PRO A 245 21.18 -37.09 14.54
N GLN A 246 22.13 -37.66 13.78
CA GLN A 246 23.20 -36.89 13.11
C GLN A 246 22.64 -35.79 12.19
N GLN A 247 21.53 -36.08 11.48
CA GLN A 247 20.90 -35.15 10.56
C GLN A 247 20.41 -33.86 11.23
N ASP A 248 19.87 -33.94 12.44
CA ASP A 248 19.38 -32.77 13.17
C ASP A 248 20.52 -31.94 13.77
N LYS A 249 21.64 -32.60 14.08
CA LYS A 249 22.88 -31.89 14.48
C LYS A 249 23.49 -31.14 13.32
N ASP A 250 23.49 -31.73 12.13
CA ASP A 250 24.05 -31.12 10.93
C ASP A 250 23.22 -29.89 10.49
N LYS A 251 21.90 -29.89 10.73
CA LYS A 251 21.03 -28.71 10.55
C LYS A 251 21.34 -27.55 11.50
N ARG A 252 21.91 -27.83 12.68
CA ARG A 252 22.24 -26.83 13.71
C ARG A 252 23.62 -26.19 13.55
N ILE A 253 24.37 -26.58 12.52
CA ILE A 253 25.69 -26.00 12.26
C ILE A 253 25.50 -24.61 11.64
N VAL A 254 25.70 -23.59 12.47
CA VAL A 254 25.77 -22.20 12.04
C VAL A 254 27.07 -22.00 11.23
N PRO A 255 27.01 -21.47 9.99
CA PRO A 255 28.20 -21.13 9.21
C PRO A 255 29.06 -20.06 9.90
N ASP A 256 30.39 -20.17 9.80
CA ASP A 256 31.36 -19.23 10.43
C ASP A 256 31.20 -17.75 9.99
N ASN A 257 30.38 -17.48 8.97
CA ASN A 257 30.10 -16.17 8.38
C ASN A 257 28.74 -15.57 8.79
N GLU A 258 28.00 -16.19 9.71
CA GLU A 258 26.71 -15.68 10.19
C GLU A 258 26.89 -14.78 11.43
N PHE A 259 26.69 -13.47 11.27
CA PHE A 259 26.86 -12.43 12.32
C PHE A 259 25.54 -12.12 13.04
N SER A 260 24.81 -13.14 13.49
CA SER A 260 23.61 -12.94 14.30
C SER A 260 23.94 -13.16 15.78
N ASP A 261 24.21 -12.08 16.50
CA ASP A 261 24.22 -12.08 17.98
C ASP A 261 22.75 -11.98 18.45
N SER A 262 22.03 -13.11 18.48
CA SER A 262 20.76 -13.16 19.23
C SER A 262 21.04 -13.32 20.72
N GLU A 263 20.22 -12.67 21.55
CA GLU A 263 20.42 -12.50 23.00
C GLU A 263 20.22 -13.79 23.84
N ASP A 264 20.28 -14.97 23.23
CA ASP A 264 20.01 -16.28 23.85
C ASP A 264 21.28 -17.11 24.14
N GLU A 265 22.46 -16.49 24.08
CA GLU A 265 23.72 -17.12 24.48
C GLU A 265 23.85 -17.12 26.01
N GLY A 266 23.37 -18.19 26.65
CA GLY A 266 23.63 -18.49 28.05
C GLY A 266 25.12 -18.61 28.38
N GLU A 267 25.53 -18.03 29.52
CA GLU A 267 26.82 -18.12 30.25
C GLU A 267 28.17 -18.17 29.48
N GLY A 268 28.19 -17.99 28.16
CA GLY A 268 29.38 -17.90 27.32
C GLY A 268 29.69 -16.45 27.00
N GLY A 269 30.76 -15.90 27.58
CA GLY A 269 31.14 -14.50 27.43
C GLY A 269 31.22 -14.01 25.97
N ARG A 270 30.80 -12.75 25.76
CA ARG A 270 30.88 -12.01 24.48
C ARG A 270 32.26 -12.15 23.82
N ARG A 271 32.29 -12.48 22.52
CA ARG A 271 33.53 -12.65 21.75
C ARG A 271 34.31 -11.35 21.48
N ASP A 272 33.70 -10.16 21.61
CA ASP A 272 34.39 -8.88 21.36
C ASP A 272 34.55 -8.06 22.66
N ASN A 273 35.69 -8.24 23.34
CA ASN A 273 36.05 -7.51 24.56
C ASN A 273 37.06 -6.40 24.24
N ARG A 274 36.62 -5.34 23.53
CA ARG A 274 37.46 -4.15 23.32
C ARG A 274 37.31 -3.17 24.47
N SER A 275 38.20 -3.31 25.45
CA SER A 275 38.41 -2.36 26.55
C SER A 275 39.07 -1.07 26.05
N PHE A 276 38.36 0.05 26.10
CA PHE A 276 38.94 1.38 25.92
C PHE A 276 39.37 1.94 27.29
N LYS A 277 40.58 1.63 27.74
CA LYS A 277 41.22 2.31 28.87
C LYS A 277 42.64 2.73 28.52
N GLY A 278 42.86 4.04 28.58
CA GLY A 278 44.09 4.70 28.15
C GLY A 278 45.29 4.41 29.05
N GLN A 279 46.46 4.40 28.42
CA GLN A 279 47.75 4.68 29.06
C GLN A 279 48.54 5.61 28.15
N GLY A 280 48.81 6.82 28.65
CA GLY A 280 49.82 7.68 28.06
C GLY A 280 51.22 7.18 28.41
N GLN A 281 52.14 7.17 27.44
CA GLN A 281 53.27 8.11 27.38
C GLN A 281 54.32 7.66 26.34
N SER A 282 54.58 8.59 25.41
CA SER A 282 55.86 8.86 24.72
C SER A 282 56.52 7.76 23.88
N ARG A 283 56.64 8.03 22.57
CA ARG A 283 57.97 8.13 21.89
C ARG A 283 57.85 8.68 20.45
N LYS A 284 58.34 9.92 20.32
CA LYS A 284 59.11 10.58 19.24
C LYS A 284 58.73 10.35 17.76
N ARG A 285 58.33 11.47 17.12
CA ARG A 285 58.32 11.72 15.66
C ARG A 285 59.74 11.65 15.05
N PRO A 286 59.89 11.26 13.77
CA PRO A 286 60.96 11.72 12.91
C PRO A 286 60.53 12.95 12.08
N ARG A 287 61.48 13.87 11.85
CA ARG A 287 61.38 15.14 11.11
C ARG A 287 62.33 15.06 9.90
N VAL A 288 61.87 15.48 8.72
CA VAL A 288 62.66 15.95 7.56
C VAL A 288 61.68 16.79 6.71
N GLU A 289 61.94 17.94 6.08
CA GLU A 289 62.85 19.09 6.20
C GLU A 289 62.15 20.24 5.42
N LYS A 290 62.58 21.49 5.61
CA LYS A 290 61.92 22.70 5.11
C LYS A 290 62.96 23.56 4.39
N ASP A 291 62.73 23.85 3.11
CA ASP A 291 63.29 24.96 2.33
C ASP A 291 62.19 25.38 1.34
N GLY A 292 61.80 26.63 1.11
CA GLY A 292 62.20 27.93 1.62
C GLY A 292 61.82 29.00 0.59
N LYS A 293 60.95 29.95 0.98
CA LYS A 293 60.83 31.37 0.49
C LYS A 293 60.32 31.62 -0.96
N THR A 294 59.53 32.65 -1.33
CA THR A 294 58.86 33.81 -0.68
C THR A 294 57.90 34.48 -1.69
N GLU A 295 56.85 35.14 -1.18
CA GLU A 295 56.19 36.42 -1.63
C GLU A 295 55.50 36.47 -3.02
N SER A 296 54.17 36.56 -3.13
CA SER A 296 53.21 37.68 -2.93
C SER A 296 53.16 38.72 -4.06
N ALA A 297 52.06 38.79 -4.80
CA ALA A 297 51.55 40.01 -5.45
C ALA A 297 50.06 39.86 -5.82
N ASP A 298 49.26 40.87 -5.45
CA ASP A 298 47.91 41.19 -5.91
C ASP A 298 47.80 41.29 -7.45
N VAL A 299 46.58 41.15 -8.01
CA VAL A 299 45.94 42.09 -8.96
C VAL A 299 44.49 41.65 -9.27
N LYS A 300 43.61 42.66 -9.31
CA LYS A 300 42.17 42.67 -9.67
C LYS A 300 41.93 42.65 -11.19
N ASP A 301 40.64 42.53 -11.53
CA ASP A 301 39.98 43.00 -12.78
C ASP A 301 40.24 42.13 -14.02
N GLU A 302 39.35 41.96 -14.99
CA GLU A 302 37.96 42.32 -15.26
C GLU A 302 37.56 41.46 -16.50
N LYS A 303 36.25 41.32 -16.75
CA LYS A 303 35.56 41.25 -18.06
C LYS A 303 36.20 40.48 -19.24
N GLU A 304 35.41 39.63 -19.89
CA GLU A 304 34.72 39.97 -21.16
C GLU A 304 34.00 38.76 -21.75
N ALA A 305 32.71 38.94 -22.04
CA ALA A 305 32.05 38.38 -23.21
C ALA A 305 30.82 39.26 -23.54
N LYS A 306 31.09 40.40 -24.21
CA LYS A 306 30.23 40.97 -25.26
C LYS A 306 30.42 40.07 -26.50
N MET A 307 29.51 39.91 -27.46
CA MET A 307 28.72 40.89 -28.18
C MET A 307 27.73 40.09 -29.07
N ASP A 308 26.46 40.51 -29.14
CA ASP A 308 25.80 41.09 -30.33
C ASP A 308 25.26 40.06 -31.34
N THR A 309 24.11 40.21 -31.99
CA THR A 309 23.23 41.39 -32.21
C THR A 309 21.91 40.93 -32.84
N THR A 310 20.81 41.58 -32.46
CA THR A 310 19.71 42.22 -33.24
C THR A 310 19.16 41.55 -34.52
N GLU A 311 17.87 41.62 -34.86
CA GLU A 311 16.97 42.79 -35.05
C GLU A 311 15.49 42.33 -34.87
N LYS A 312 14.60 43.07 -34.16
CA LYS A 312 13.69 44.15 -34.63
C LYS A 312 12.85 43.75 -35.87
N GLU A 313 11.53 43.92 -35.93
CA GLU A 313 10.74 45.14 -35.73
C GLU A 313 9.26 44.84 -35.37
N GLU A 314 8.68 45.71 -34.54
CA GLU A 314 7.25 46.07 -34.47
C GLU A 314 7.04 47.28 -35.41
N PRO A 315 5.82 47.71 -35.85
CA PRO A 315 4.83 48.23 -34.88
C PRO A 315 3.33 48.34 -35.31
N THR A 316 2.55 48.88 -34.36
CA THR A 316 1.40 49.82 -34.47
C THR A 316 -0.08 49.38 -34.37
N LYS A 317 -0.69 50.00 -33.34
CA LYS A 317 -2.10 50.27 -32.95
C LYS A 317 -3.06 50.74 -34.07
N ALA A 318 -4.37 50.45 -33.92
CA ALA A 318 -5.41 51.36 -33.35
C ALA A 318 -6.87 50.99 -33.76
N SER A 319 -7.81 51.12 -32.79
CA SER A 319 -9.26 51.49 -32.90
C SER A 319 -10.19 50.65 -33.83
N SER A 320 -11.50 50.47 -33.67
CA SER A 320 -12.58 50.92 -32.80
C SER A 320 -13.87 50.18 -33.24
N GLU A 321 -14.91 50.25 -32.41
CA GLU A 321 -16.34 50.22 -32.77
C GLU A 321 -17.10 48.88 -33.02
N GLU A 322 -18.03 48.65 -32.09
CA GLU A 322 -19.34 48.00 -32.26
C GLU A 322 -20.17 48.66 -33.40
N PRO A 323 -21.14 47.95 -34.00
CA PRO A 323 -22.52 48.26 -33.60
C PRO A 323 -23.51 47.07 -33.62
N ALA A 324 -24.67 47.38 -33.05
CA ALA A 324 -25.82 46.55 -32.72
C ALA A 324 -26.83 46.24 -33.86
N LYS A 325 -27.79 45.38 -33.48
CA LYS A 325 -29.18 45.20 -33.95
C LYS A 325 -29.44 44.20 -35.09
N LYS A 326 -30.36 43.24 -34.85
CA LYS A 326 -31.82 43.40 -35.12
C LYS A 326 -32.62 42.14 -34.76
N GLU A 327 -33.57 42.29 -33.83
CA GLU A 327 -34.85 41.58 -33.87
C GLU A 327 -35.65 42.02 -35.12
N THR A 328 -36.44 41.15 -35.73
CA THR A 328 -37.92 41.11 -35.55
C THR A 328 -38.62 40.17 -36.55
N THR A 329 -39.64 39.50 -36.02
CA THR A 329 -40.97 39.18 -36.58
C THR A 329 -41.24 37.91 -37.41
N ALA A 330 -42.32 37.27 -36.95
CA ALA A 330 -43.06 36.12 -37.43
C ALA A 330 -43.93 36.39 -38.67
N VAL A 331 -44.39 35.31 -39.31
CA VAL A 331 -45.80 34.85 -39.41
C VAL A 331 -45.96 34.01 -40.68
N ALA A 332 -46.36 32.75 -40.50
CA ALA A 332 -47.42 32.06 -41.25
C ALA A 332 -47.81 30.79 -40.49
#